data_AF-A0A9P0GI86-F1
#
_entry.id   AF-A0A9P0GI86-F1
#
_cell.length_a   1.000
_cell.length_b   1.000
_cell.length_c   1.000
_cell.angle_alpha   90.00
_cell.angle_beta   90.00
_cell.angle_gamma   90.00
#
_symmetry.space_group_name_H-M   'P 1'
#
loop_
_entity.id
_entity.type
_entity.pdbx_description
1 polymer ?
#
loop_
_entity_poly.entity_id
_entity_poly.type
_entity_poly.pdbx_seq_one_letter_code
_entity_poly.pdbx_strand_id
1 'polypeptide(L)'
;MQGKPRCCKRHLRGNFVKQEEESRIPQASNTTTLTAMKLHLLLDDLRSFARKGSLNFNVPGALSDTDCIRLTGITASNFENLFQCVKGSIRNTTARSSRTCLAILLMKLRTGLSHSSRCHGDT
;
A
#
# COMPACT_ATOMS: atom_id res chain seq x y z
N MET A 1 19.35 -20.99 14.97
CA MET A 1 18.26 -21.87 15.45
C MET A 1 17.09 -21.74 14.48
N GLN A 2 16.82 -22.78 13.69
CA GLN A 2 15.80 -22.74 12.63
C GLN A 2 14.42 -23.05 13.27
N GLY A 3 13.55 -22.04 13.35
CA GLY A 3 12.18 -22.20 13.84
C GLY A 3 11.35 -22.99 12.83
N LYS A 4 11.11 -24.27 13.12
CA LYS A 4 10.24 -25.13 12.31
C LYS A 4 8.83 -24.52 12.28
N PRO A 5 8.19 -24.36 11.11
CA PRO A 5 6.79 -23.91 11.05
C PRO A 5 5.93 -24.85 11.88
N ARG A 6 5.25 -24.32 12.91
CA ARG A 6 4.47 -25.10 13.88
C ARG A 6 3.23 -25.76 13.28
N CYS A 7 2.83 -25.38 12.07
CA CYS A 7 1.69 -25.95 11.36
C CYS A 7 2.15 -26.66 10.09
N CYS A 8 1.86 -27.96 9.98
CA CYS A 8 2.13 -28.73 8.77
C CYS A 8 1.03 -28.49 7.72
N LYS A 9 1.32 -28.75 6.43
CA LYS A 9 0.37 -28.54 5.31
C LYS A 9 -0.99 -29.22 5.51
N ARG A 10 -1.06 -30.26 6.34
CA ARG A 10 -2.32 -30.96 6.66
C ARG A 10 -3.29 -30.12 7.48
N HIS A 11 -2.78 -29.15 8.25
CA HIS A 11 -3.58 -28.29 9.13
C HIS A 11 -3.93 -26.94 8.50
N LEU A 12 -3.46 -26.68 7.27
CA LEU A 12 -3.68 -25.44 6.57
C LEU A 12 -4.62 -25.63 5.37
N ARG A 13 -5.49 -24.63 5.13
CA ARG A 13 -6.20 -24.41 3.87
C ARG A 13 -5.64 -23.14 3.24
N GLY A 14 -4.68 -23.30 2.34
CA GLY A 14 -3.87 -22.18 1.84
C GLY A 14 -2.98 -21.63 2.96
N ASN A 15 -3.14 -20.34 3.30
CA ASN A 15 -2.40 -19.67 4.38
C ASN A 15 -3.14 -19.65 5.73
N PHE A 16 -4.33 -20.26 5.80
CA PHE A 16 -5.19 -20.23 6.97
C PHE A 16 -5.27 -21.60 7.65
N VAL A 17 -5.48 -21.63 8.96
CA VAL A 17 -5.72 -22.88 9.69
C VAL A 17 -7.11 -23.41 9.33
N LYS A 18 -7.26 -24.72 9.20
CA LYS A 18 -8.58 -25.31 8.98
C LYS A 18 -9.43 -25.16 10.24
N GLN A 19 -10.71 -24.82 10.09
CA GLN A 19 -11.64 -24.64 11.20
C GLN A 19 -11.72 -25.86 12.15
N GLU A 20 -11.60 -27.07 11.60
CA GLU A 20 -11.53 -28.34 12.35
C GLU A 20 -10.28 -28.50 13.23
N GLU A 21 -9.21 -27.79 12.90
CA GLU A 21 -7.95 -27.77 13.66
C GLU A 21 -7.86 -26.55 14.59
N GLU A 22 -8.67 -25.50 14.38
CA GLU A 22 -8.71 -24.31 15.26
C GLU A 22 -9.15 -24.68 16.68
N SER A 23 -10.13 -25.57 16.82
CA SER A 23 -10.58 -26.10 18.12
C SER A 23 -9.53 -26.94 18.85
N ARG A 24 -8.46 -27.36 18.16
CA ARG A 24 -7.35 -28.13 18.74
C ARG A 24 -6.17 -27.25 19.13
N ILE A 25 -6.18 -25.97 18.75
CA ILE A 25 -5.18 -25.02 19.21
C ILE A 25 -5.61 -24.58 20.61
N PRO A 26 -4.84 -24.93 21.67
CA PRO A 26 -5.18 -24.52 23.01
C PRO A 26 -5.25 -22.99 23.07
N GLN A 27 -6.39 -22.48 23.52
CA GLN A 27 -6.58 -21.05 23.71
C GLN A 27 -5.61 -20.58 24.81
N ALA A 28 -4.60 -19.80 24.43
CA ALA A 28 -3.57 -19.35 25.36
C ALA A 28 -4.13 -18.43 26.45
N SER A 29 -5.18 -17.65 26.15
CA SER A 29 -5.92 -16.80 27.09
C SER A 29 -7.25 -16.35 26.49
N ASN A 30 -8.25 -16.08 27.34
CA ASN A 30 -9.53 -15.46 26.97
C ASN A 30 -9.44 -13.94 26.74
N THR A 31 -8.30 -13.35 27.10
CA THR A 31 -8.03 -11.92 26.96
C THR A 31 -6.72 -11.72 26.22
N THR A 32 -6.69 -10.72 25.35
CA THR A 32 -5.45 -10.31 24.67
C THR A 32 -5.08 -8.93 25.17
N THR A 33 -3.95 -8.81 25.87
CA THR A 33 -3.39 -7.51 26.25
C THR A 33 -2.60 -6.93 25.09
N LEU A 34 -3.20 -5.92 24.45
CA LEU A 34 -2.59 -5.12 23.40
C LEU A 34 -1.90 -3.91 24.04
N THR A 35 -0.63 -4.07 24.40
CA THR A 35 0.19 -2.98 24.96
C THR A 35 0.56 -1.98 23.87
N ALA A 36 0.77 -0.71 24.24
CA ALA A 36 1.26 0.34 23.34
C ALA A 36 2.52 -0.09 22.56
N MET A 37 3.45 -0.81 23.21
CA MET A 37 4.64 -1.37 22.56
C MET A 37 4.28 -2.37 21.43
N LYS A 38 3.31 -3.27 21.65
CA LYS A 38 2.86 -4.22 20.62
C LYS A 38 2.20 -3.51 19.45
N LEU A 39 1.42 -2.46 19.73
CA LEU A 39 0.85 -1.59 18.71
C LEU A 39 1.94 -0.89 17.88
N HIS A 40 2.96 -0.36 18.54
CA HIS A 40 4.10 0.27 17.85
C HIS A 40 4.82 -0.72 16.93
N LEU A 41 5.10 -1.94 17.40
CA LEU A 41 5.72 -2.98 16.58
C LEU A 41 4.84 -3.34 15.37
N LEU A 42 3.53 -3.52 15.58
CA LEU A 42 2.60 -3.84 14.50
C LEU A 42 2.52 -2.73 13.45
N LEU A 43 2.49 -1.46 13.89
CA LEU A 43 2.52 -0.31 12.98
C LEU A 43 3.84 -0.21 12.24
N ASP A 44 4.96 -0.54 12.87
CA ASP A 44 6.27 -0.55 12.22
C ASP A 44 6.39 -1.65 11.17
N ASP A 45 5.91 -2.86 11.50
CA ASP A 45 5.81 -3.98 10.56
C ASP A 45 4.93 -3.63 9.36
N LEU A 46 3.77 -2.99 9.59
CA LEU A 46 2.89 -2.52 8.52
C LEU A 46 3.57 -1.47 7.64
N ARG A 47 4.30 -0.51 8.23
CA ARG A 47 5.06 0.49 7.46
C ARG A 47 6.18 -0.17 6.66
N SER A 48 6.90 -1.10 7.26
CA SER A 48 7.98 -1.86 6.60
C SER A 48 7.43 -2.68 5.43
N PHE A 49 6.28 -3.33 5.63
CA PHE A 49 5.57 -4.04 4.57
C PHE A 49 5.12 -3.10 3.44
N ALA A 50 4.51 -1.97 3.78
CA ALA A 50 4.07 -0.97 2.81
C ALA A 50 5.25 -0.37 2.01
N ARG A 51 6.43 -0.20 2.62
CA ARG A 51 7.64 0.27 1.93
C ARG A 51 8.11 -0.67 0.80
N LYS A 52 7.81 -1.97 0.89
CA LYS A 52 8.18 -2.93 -0.17
C LYS A 52 7.37 -2.74 -1.45
N GLY A 53 6.17 -2.15 -1.36
CA GLY A 53 5.32 -1.79 -2.49
C GLY A 53 5.55 -0.35 -2.97
N SER A 54 6.79 0.02 -3.28
CA SER A 54 7.10 1.35 -3.82
C SER A 54 6.26 1.61 -5.08
N LEU A 55 5.32 2.56 -4.98
CA LEU A 55 4.46 3.00 -6.08
C LEU A 55 5.31 3.70 -7.14
N ASN A 56 5.81 2.94 -8.10
CA ASN A 56 6.70 3.45 -9.11
C ASN A 56 5.98 3.61 -10.45
N PHE A 57 5.45 4.81 -10.69
CA PHE A 57 4.87 5.15 -11.98
C PHE A 57 5.91 5.33 -13.10
N ASN A 58 7.22 5.39 -12.79
CA ASN A 58 8.27 5.59 -13.79
C ASN A 58 8.66 4.33 -14.55
N VAL A 59 8.36 3.16 -13.99
CA VAL A 59 8.69 1.88 -14.60
C VAL A 59 7.43 1.30 -15.23
N PRO A 60 7.35 1.19 -16.58
CA PRO A 60 6.25 0.52 -17.24
C PRO A 60 6.08 -0.91 -16.69
N GLY A 61 4.86 -1.29 -16.32
CA GLY A 61 4.56 -2.61 -15.75
C GLY A 61 4.88 -2.79 -14.27
N ALA A 62 5.42 -1.78 -13.57
CA ALA A 62 5.63 -1.86 -12.11
C ALA A 62 4.34 -1.78 -11.28
N LEU A 63 3.24 -1.38 -11.91
CA LEU A 63 1.90 -1.34 -11.31
C LEU A 63 0.98 -2.27 -12.11
N SER A 64 0.22 -3.11 -11.41
CA SER A 64 -0.87 -3.85 -12.05
C SER A 64 -1.94 -2.87 -12.52
N ASP A 65 -2.73 -3.26 -13.52
CA ASP A 65 -3.84 -2.41 -14.00
C ASP A 65 -4.84 -2.12 -12.88
N THR A 66 -5.12 -3.12 -12.03
CA THR A 66 -5.93 -2.97 -10.81
C THR A 66 -5.37 -1.91 -9.86
N ASP A 67 -4.05 -1.90 -9.64
CA ASP A 67 -3.42 -0.90 -8.77
C ASP A 67 -3.46 0.49 -9.42
N CYS A 68 -3.25 0.59 -10.73
CA CYS A 68 -3.42 1.85 -11.45
C CYS A 68 -4.84 2.39 -11.28
N ILE A 69 -5.85 1.55 -11.55
CA ILE A 69 -7.27 1.87 -11.38
C ILE A 69 -7.62 2.17 -9.93
N ARG A 70 -6.88 1.68 -8.93
CA ARG A 70 -7.10 2.00 -7.49
C ARG A 70 -6.41 3.28 -7.03
N LEU A 71 -5.37 3.72 -7.71
CA LEU A 71 -4.62 4.92 -7.35
C LEU A 71 -5.08 6.15 -8.13
N THR A 72 -5.27 6.02 -9.45
CA THR A 72 -5.51 7.17 -10.35
C THR A 72 -6.95 7.26 -10.85
N GLY A 73 -7.66 6.13 -10.87
CA GLY A 73 -9.06 6.03 -11.31
C GLY A 73 -9.21 5.68 -12.79
N ILE A 74 -8.09 5.45 -13.48
CA ILE A 74 -8.04 5.09 -14.89
C ILE A 74 -7.15 3.87 -15.09
N THR A 75 -7.32 3.18 -16.22
CA THR A 75 -6.48 2.04 -16.62
C THR A 75 -5.04 2.49 -16.89
N ALA A 76 -4.10 1.55 -16.84
CA ALA A 76 -2.70 1.79 -17.17
C ALA A 76 -2.52 2.29 -18.62
N SER A 77 -3.34 1.79 -19.56
CA SER A 77 -3.34 2.25 -20.95
C SER A 77 -3.79 3.71 -21.09
N ASN A 78 -4.86 4.08 -20.40
CA ASN A 78 -5.38 5.45 -20.43
C ASN A 78 -4.42 6.42 -19.74
N PHE A 79 -3.75 5.97 -18.68
CA PHE A 79 -2.68 6.73 -18.04
C PHE A 79 -1.52 7.01 -19.02
N GLU A 80 -1.09 6.00 -19.79
CA GLU A 80 -0.05 6.19 -20.81
C GLU A 80 -0.48 7.19 -21.88
N ASN A 81 -1.68 7.02 -22.43
CA ASN A 81 -2.22 7.93 -23.45
C ASN A 81 -2.27 9.38 -22.94
N LEU A 82 -2.80 9.58 -21.74
CA LEU A 82 -2.85 10.89 -21.11
C LEU A 82 -1.44 11.46 -20.89
N PHE A 83 -0.50 10.63 -20.43
CA PHE A 83 0.89 11.04 -20.25
C PHE A 83 1.52 11.51 -21.57
N GLN A 84 1.28 10.80 -22.68
CA GLN A 84 1.79 11.21 -24.00
C GLN A 84 1.25 12.57 -24.45
N CYS A 85 0.01 12.92 -24.08
CA CYS A 85 -0.58 14.23 -24.36
C CYS A 85 0.06 15.36 -23.54
N VAL A 86 0.44 15.11 -22.28
CA VAL A 86 0.89 16.17 -21.36
C VAL A 86 2.40 16.19 -21.11
N LYS A 87 3.16 15.20 -21.60
CA LYS A 87 4.61 15.06 -21.33
C LYS A 87 5.43 16.30 -21.68
N GLY A 88 5.01 17.06 -22.70
CA GLY A 88 5.69 18.30 -23.12
C GLY A 88 5.38 19.52 -22.24
N SER A 89 4.30 19.46 -21.46
CA SER A 89 3.84 20.57 -20.62
C SER A 89 4.29 20.43 -19.16
N ILE A 90 4.72 19.24 -18.75
CA ILE A 90 5.14 18.96 -17.36
C ILE A 90 6.65 18.87 -17.30
N ARG A 91 7.29 19.79 -16.58
CA ARG A 91 8.73 19.78 -16.37
C ARG A 91 9.14 18.71 -15.36
N ASN A 92 10.16 17.93 -15.68
CA ASN A 92 10.82 17.07 -14.72
C ASN A 92 11.56 17.92 -13.66
N THR A 93 11.51 17.48 -12.41
CA THR A 93 12.29 18.06 -11.31
C THR A 93 13.23 17.02 -10.74
N THR A 94 14.24 17.45 -9.97
CA THR A 94 15.24 16.55 -9.35
C THR A 94 14.59 15.49 -8.45
N ALA A 95 13.42 15.79 -7.88
CA ALA A 95 12.71 14.91 -6.96
C ALA A 95 11.54 14.15 -7.60
N ARG A 96 11.03 14.57 -8.77
CA ARG A 96 9.85 13.97 -9.41
C ARG A 96 9.91 14.06 -10.93
N SER A 97 9.64 12.94 -11.58
CA SER A 97 9.37 12.92 -13.02
C SER A 97 7.99 13.50 -13.34
N SER A 98 7.80 13.93 -14.58
CA SER A 98 6.52 14.35 -15.14
C SER A 98 5.44 13.28 -14.99
N ARG A 99 5.84 12.01 -15.10
CA ARG A 99 4.97 10.85 -14.94
C ARG A 99 4.50 10.66 -13.51
N THR A 100 5.40 10.78 -12.54
CA THR A 100 5.05 10.77 -11.12
C THR A 100 4.18 11.98 -10.76
N CYS A 101 4.44 13.16 -11.34
CA CYS A 101 3.60 14.35 -11.15
C CYS A 101 2.17 14.12 -11.63
N LEU A 102 2.00 13.54 -12.83
CA LEU A 102 0.67 13.20 -13.35
C LEU A 102 -0.04 12.18 -12.45
N ALA A 103 0.67 11.14 -11.99
CA ALA A 103 0.11 10.15 -11.08
C ALA A 103 -0.37 10.77 -9.75
N ILE A 104 0.44 11.65 -9.15
CA ILE A 104 0.09 12.37 -7.93
C ILE A 104 -1.13 13.26 -8.16
N LEU A 105 -1.21 13.96 -9.30
CA LEU A 105 -2.35 14.80 -9.64
C LEU A 105 -3.65 13.98 -9.69
N LEU A 106 -3.65 12.88 -10.46
CA LEU A 106 -4.82 12.00 -10.58
C LEU A 106 -5.22 11.39 -9.23
N MET A 107 -4.23 10.98 -8.43
CA MET A 107 -4.47 10.44 -7.09
C MET A 107 -5.11 11.48 -6.17
N LYS A 108 -4.67 12.74 -6.23
CA LYS A 108 -5.29 13.85 -5.49
C LYS A 108 -6.73 14.11 -5.93
N LEU A 109 -6.96 14.16 -7.25
CA LEU A 109 -8.31 14.37 -7.81
C LEU A 109 -9.26 13.25 -7.36
N ARG A 110 -8.78 12.01 -7.34
CA ARG A 110 -9.56 10.86 -6.89
C ARG A 110 -9.88 10.90 -5.39
N THR A 111 -8.88 11.20 -4.56
CA THR A 111 -9.01 11.12 -3.10
C THR A 111 -9.68 12.35 -2.49
N GLY A 112 -9.96 13.37 -3.29
CA GLY A 112 -10.53 14.63 -2.79
C GLY A 112 -9.59 15.38 -1.84
N LEU A 113 -8.30 15.04 -1.82
CA LEU A 113 -7.30 15.73 -1.01
C LEU A 113 -7.05 17.11 -1.61
N SER A 114 -7.83 18.09 -1.14
CA SER A 114 -7.66 19.50 -1.50
C SER A 114 -6.25 19.99 -1.12
N HIS A 115 -5.73 20.97 -1.88
CA HIS A 115 -4.54 21.73 -1.51
C HIS A 115 -4.79 22.63 -0.28
N SER A 116 -5.23 22.08 0.85
CA SER A 116 -5.28 22.82 2.10
C SER A 116 -3.90 22.73 2.76
N SER A 117 -2.92 23.47 2.22
CA SER A 117 -1.89 24.03 3.09
C SER A 117 -2.63 24.96 4.03
N ARG A 118 -3.00 24.47 5.22
CA ARG A 118 -3.44 25.31 6.34
C ARG A 118 -2.30 26.27 6.63
N CYS A 119 -2.33 27.46 6.04
CA CYS A 119 -1.71 28.62 6.63
C CYS A 119 -2.52 28.91 7.89
N HIS A 120 -2.04 28.47 9.05
CA HIS A 120 -2.38 29.17 10.30
C HIS A 120 -1.65 30.51 10.22
N GLY A 121 -2.40 31.54 9.83
CA GLY A 121 -2.09 32.90 10.25
C GLY A 121 -2.82 33.11 11.56
N ASP A 122 -2.08 33.00 12.66
CA ASP A 122 -2.56 33.45 13.96
C ASP A 122 -2.29 34.96 14.04
N THR A 123 -3.37 35.74 13.97
CA THR A 123 -3.46 37.11 14.51
C THR A 123 -3.62 37.06 16.01
#